data_AF-A0A381VF06-F1
#
_entry.id   AF-A0A381VF06-F1
#
_cell.length_a   1.000
_cell.length_b   1.000
_cell.length_c   1.000
_cell.angle_alpha   90.00
_cell.angle_beta   90.00
_cell.angle_gamma   90.00
#
_symmetry.space_group_name_H-M   'P 1'
#
loop_
_entity.id
_entity.type
_entity.pdbx_description
1 polymer ?
#
loop_
_entity_poly.entity_id
_entity_poly.type
_entity_poly.pdbx_seq_one_letter_code
_entity_poly.pdbx_strand_id
1 'polypeptide(L)'
;MAAKVLSVSDLLKNLKKVSFSELKRQQSGFVSWVNIKDNGRLKRIYVKTPKMFAPFGATNYNPNNVPAMNNKFAVALSFKGEEENSEIAELKTLLEKLDELVIDQTCNEKTWSKLINKKKVSREVIDSAYTHLLKQKDDDENKFPALFNLKAQVNWKDGEPYVGTKVYNTNKEVLEINFENYGEVLPKLTDMKCVFQVASVWFINKKFGLTLKLVQAKVFPSNMGQLPDFALDDDEAEEEVSKVVKKTEELCLVDDEEESEDEESESDEE
;
A
#
# COMPACT_ATOMS: atom_id res chain seq x y z
N MET A 1 -7.19 -0.37 30.28
CA MET A 1 -8.15 -1.27 29.60
C MET A 1 -7.64 -1.48 28.19
N ALA A 2 -7.29 -2.70 27.79
CA ALA A 2 -6.69 -2.98 26.48
C ALA A 2 -7.67 -2.62 25.34
N ALA A 3 -7.14 -2.16 24.21
CA ALA A 3 -7.97 -1.89 23.04
C ALA A 3 -8.55 -3.21 22.49
N LYS A 4 -9.86 -3.23 22.24
CA LYS A 4 -10.55 -4.42 21.70
C LYS A 4 -10.29 -4.50 20.20
N VAL A 5 -9.83 -5.67 19.74
CA VAL A 5 -9.68 -5.98 18.31
C VAL A 5 -10.95 -6.70 17.84
N LEU A 6 -11.58 -6.19 16.80
CA LEU A 6 -12.82 -6.70 16.23
C LEU A 6 -12.52 -7.69 15.10
N SER A 7 -13.42 -8.67 14.93
CA SER A 7 -13.49 -9.42 13.67
C SER A 7 -14.09 -8.52 12.56
N VAL A 8 -13.91 -8.94 11.31
CA VAL A 8 -14.50 -8.26 10.15
C VAL A 8 -16.03 -8.21 10.27
N SER A 9 -16.65 -9.36 10.54
CA SER A 9 -18.10 -9.49 10.67
C SER A 9 -18.67 -8.69 11.85
N ASP A 10 -17.93 -8.60 12.96
CA ASP A 10 -18.33 -7.75 14.10
C ASP A 10 -18.37 -6.27 13.73
N LEU A 11 -17.38 -5.79 12.97
CA LEU A 11 -17.37 -4.40 12.54
C LEU A 11 -18.47 -4.12 11.51
N LEU A 12 -18.69 -5.02 10.55
CA LEU A 12 -19.80 -4.92 9.58
C LEU A 12 -21.15 -4.71 10.27
N LYS A 13 -21.46 -5.53 11.29
CA LYS A 13 -22.70 -5.42 12.08
C LYS A 13 -22.82 -4.11 12.88
N ASN A 14 -21.68 -3.46 13.17
CA ASN A 14 -21.61 -2.27 14.02
C ASN A 14 -21.19 -1.00 13.25
N LEU A 15 -21.24 -0.98 11.92
CA LEU A 15 -20.87 0.19 11.11
C LEU A 15 -21.62 1.47 11.51
N LYS A 16 -22.90 1.36 11.91
CA LYS A 16 -23.70 2.50 12.40
C LYS A 16 -23.17 3.15 13.68
N LYS A 17 -22.32 2.46 14.44
CA LYS A 17 -21.67 2.98 15.66
C LYS A 17 -20.36 3.69 15.35
N VAL A 18 -19.88 3.63 14.12
CA VAL A 18 -18.71 4.38 13.67
C VAL A 18 -19.04 5.88 13.70
N SER A 19 -18.08 6.67 14.11
CA SER A 19 -18.20 8.11 14.30
C SER A 19 -16.89 8.79 13.94
N PHE A 20 -17.03 10.04 13.51
CA PHE A 20 -15.93 10.88 13.07
C PHE A 20 -15.74 12.01 14.07
N SER A 21 -14.50 12.36 14.37
CA SER A 21 -14.21 13.54 15.18
C SER A 21 -14.47 14.82 14.38
N GLU A 22 -14.43 15.95 15.07
CA GLU A 22 -14.32 17.26 14.41
C GLU A 22 -13.09 17.32 13.50
N LEU A 23 -13.18 18.12 12.44
CA LEU A 23 -12.08 18.37 11.53
C LEU A 23 -10.99 19.16 12.25
N LYS A 24 -9.76 18.65 12.21
CA LYS A 24 -8.58 19.36 12.69
C LYS A 24 -7.67 19.72 11.52
N ARG A 25 -7.19 20.97 11.50
CA ARG A 25 -6.15 21.41 10.56
C ARG A 25 -4.79 20.80 10.97
N GLN A 26 -4.05 20.35 9.97
CA GLN A 26 -2.68 19.82 10.05
C GLN A 26 -1.81 20.55 9.02
N GLN A 27 -0.48 20.38 9.10
CA GLN A 27 0.45 20.98 8.15
C GLN A 27 0.13 20.60 6.69
N SER A 28 -0.27 19.35 6.45
CA SER A 28 -0.53 18.82 5.11
C SER A 28 -1.99 18.94 4.65
N GLY A 29 -2.93 19.40 5.48
CA GLY A 29 -4.36 19.44 5.13
C GLY A 29 -5.28 19.38 6.35
N PHE A 30 -6.40 18.68 6.23
CA PHE A 30 -7.33 18.44 7.36
C PHE A 30 -7.45 16.94 7.66
N VAL A 31 -7.76 16.63 8.91
CA VAL A 31 -7.94 15.25 9.37
C VAL A 31 -9.14 15.15 10.30
N SER A 32 -9.89 14.06 10.18
CA SER A 32 -10.89 13.62 11.16
C SER A 32 -10.58 12.19 11.59
N TRP A 33 -10.54 11.94 12.91
CA TRP A 33 -10.27 10.61 13.45
C TRP A 33 -11.52 9.74 13.45
N VAL A 34 -11.35 8.47 13.10
CA VAL A 34 -12.43 7.49 13.08
C VAL A 34 -12.44 6.70 14.39
N ASN A 35 -13.60 6.64 15.03
CA ASN A 35 -13.82 5.94 16.28
C ASN A 35 -15.13 5.15 16.25
N ILE A 36 -15.26 4.15 17.12
CA ILE A 36 -16.52 3.44 17.36
C ILE A 36 -17.07 3.82 18.74
N LYS A 37 -18.37 4.10 18.81
CA LYS A 37 -19.09 4.30 20.06
C LYS A 37 -19.36 2.95 20.71
N ASP A 38 -18.79 2.75 21.90
CA ASP A 38 -18.98 1.55 22.71
C ASP A 38 -19.25 1.96 24.17
N ASN A 39 -20.45 1.64 24.66
CA ASN A 39 -20.96 2.02 25.98
C ASN A 39 -20.74 3.52 26.31
N GLY A 40 -21.10 4.39 25.37
CA GLY A 40 -20.99 5.85 25.52
C GLY A 40 -19.57 6.42 25.40
N ARG A 41 -18.53 5.58 25.21
CA ARG A 41 -17.15 6.01 25.02
C ARG A 41 -16.71 5.83 23.57
N LEU A 42 -15.91 6.78 23.08
CA LEU A 42 -15.25 6.65 21.77
C LEU A 42 -14.00 5.78 21.92
N LYS A 43 -13.92 4.72 21.12
CA LYS A 43 -12.77 3.82 21.07
C LYS A 43 -12.19 3.77 19.65
N ARG A 44 -10.89 3.56 19.56
CA ARG A 44 -10.21 3.28 18.28
C ARG A 44 -10.68 1.93 17.73
N ILE A 45 -10.80 1.84 16.42
CA ILE A 45 -11.25 0.64 15.72
C ILE A 45 -10.02 -0.15 15.28
N TYR A 46 -9.88 -1.37 15.76
CA TYR A 46 -8.85 -2.32 15.32
C TYR A 46 -9.53 -3.55 14.72
N VAL A 47 -9.07 -3.99 13.56
CA VAL A 47 -9.67 -5.10 12.79
C VAL A 47 -8.58 -6.11 12.44
N LYS A 48 -8.90 -7.40 12.55
CA LYS A 48 -8.04 -8.50 12.07
C LYS A 48 -8.36 -8.83 10.61
N THR A 49 -7.33 -9.05 9.81
CA THR A 49 -7.48 -9.67 8.49
C THR A 49 -7.48 -11.20 8.62
N PRO A 50 -8.10 -11.92 7.66
CA PRO A 50 -7.75 -13.32 7.41
C PRO A 50 -6.28 -13.45 6.99
N LYS A 51 -5.83 -14.69 6.74
CA LYS A 51 -4.52 -14.95 6.12
C LYS A 51 -4.60 -14.47 4.67
N MET A 52 -3.82 -13.47 4.29
CA MET A 52 -3.85 -12.85 2.96
C MET A 52 -2.46 -12.79 2.35
N PHE A 53 -2.41 -12.88 1.03
CA PHE A 53 -1.17 -12.78 0.27
C PHE A 53 -0.69 -11.34 0.15
N ALA A 54 0.58 -11.09 0.44
CA ALA A 54 1.26 -9.81 0.31
C ALA A 54 2.25 -9.89 -0.87
N PRO A 55 1.82 -9.55 -2.10
CA PRO A 55 2.64 -9.77 -3.31
C PRO A 55 3.95 -8.96 -3.31
N PHE A 56 3.91 -7.72 -2.80
CA PHE A 56 5.03 -6.78 -2.89
C PHE A 56 5.80 -6.59 -1.57
N GLY A 57 5.31 -7.18 -0.48
CA GLY A 57 5.88 -6.93 0.85
C GLY A 57 5.68 -5.48 1.31
N ALA A 58 6.53 -5.02 2.23
CA ALA A 58 6.57 -3.63 2.63
C ALA A 58 7.28 -2.78 1.57
N THR A 59 6.60 -1.73 1.11
CA THR A 59 7.06 -0.81 0.09
C THR A 59 7.07 0.61 0.63
N ASN A 60 8.08 1.39 0.28
CA ASN A 60 8.14 2.81 0.60
C ASN A 60 7.90 3.62 -0.67
N TYR A 61 6.79 4.34 -0.72
CA TYR A 61 6.51 5.23 -1.84
C TYR A 61 7.05 6.62 -1.50
N ASN A 62 8.23 6.95 -2.05
CA ASN A 62 8.86 8.26 -1.92
C ASN A 62 9.11 8.88 -3.31
N PRO A 63 8.09 9.49 -3.95
CA PRO A 63 8.20 9.95 -5.34
C PRO A 63 9.22 11.08 -5.54
N ASN A 64 9.58 11.81 -4.48
CA ASN A 64 10.42 13.01 -4.55
C ASN A 64 11.63 12.96 -3.62
N ASN A 65 12.03 11.77 -3.15
CA ASN A 65 13.13 11.59 -2.19
C ASN A 65 13.07 12.53 -0.96
N VAL A 66 11.85 12.81 -0.46
CA VAL A 66 11.68 13.71 0.68
C VAL A 66 12.10 12.98 1.96
N PRO A 67 13.06 13.50 2.75
CA PRO A 67 13.58 12.81 3.93
C PRO A 67 12.50 12.46 4.98
N ALA A 68 11.49 13.31 5.12
CA ALA A 68 10.37 13.06 6.05
C ALA A 68 9.41 11.95 5.58
N MET A 69 9.44 11.58 4.30
CA MET A 69 8.62 10.53 3.71
C MET A 69 9.30 9.16 3.74
N ASN A 70 10.63 9.11 3.90
CA ASN A 70 11.39 7.86 4.11
C ASN A 70 10.88 7.04 5.30
N ASN A 71 10.17 7.65 6.25
CA ASN A 71 9.67 6.98 7.43
C ASN A 71 8.30 6.30 7.26
N LYS A 72 7.76 6.18 6.04
CA LYS A 72 6.38 5.71 5.84
C LYS A 72 6.28 4.62 4.77
N PHE A 73 6.57 3.38 5.14
CA PHE A 73 6.26 2.22 4.32
C PHE A 73 4.79 1.79 4.45
N ALA A 74 4.31 1.02 3.49
CA ALA A 74 3.00 0.39 3.48
C ALA A 74 3.10 -1.05 2.97
N VAL A 75 2.18 -1.89 3.41
CA VAL A 75 2.03 -3.27 2.91
C VAL A 75 0.73 -3.35 2.11
N ALA A 76 0.82 -3.88 0.89
CA ALA A 76 -0.35 -4.19 0.07
C ALA A 76 -0.77 -5.65 0.30
N LEU A 77 -2.03 -5.87 0.64
CA LEU A 77 -2.63 -7.20 0.78
C LEU A 77 -3.59 -7.46 -0.38
N SER A 78 -3.49 -8.65 -0.96
CA SER A 78 -4.25 -9.08 -2.13
C SER A 78 -5.50 -9.85 -1.76
N PHE A 79 -6.58 -9.58 -2.48
CA PHE A 79 -7.84 -10.34 -2.43
C PHE A 79 -7.78 -11.63 -3.26
N LYS A 80 -6.58 -12.14 -3.59
CA LYS A 80 -6.40 -13.47 -4.19
C LYS A 80 -7.08 -14.54 -3.32
N GLY A 81 -7.90 -15.38 -3.94
CA GLY A 81 -8.63 -16.45 -3.25
C GLY A 81 -9.94 -16.01 -2.57
N GLU A 82 -10.47 -14.82 -2.90
CA GLU A 82 -11.75 -14.35 -2.37
C GLU A 82 -12.94 -15.25 -2.74
N GLU A 83 -12.88 -15.91 -3.89
CA GLU A 83 -13.93 -16.84 -4.36
C GLU A 83 -14.02 -18.10 -3.51
N GLU A 84 -12.91 -18.51 -2.88
CA GLU A 84 -12.80 -19.73 -2.08
C GLU A 84 -12.89 -19.45 -0.57
N ASN A 85 -12.56 -18.23 -0.14
CA ASN A 85 -12.49 -17.86 1.27
C ASN A 85 -13.44 -16.72 1.61
N SER A 86 -14.55 -17.07 2.27
CA SER A 86 -15.57 -16.13 2.69
C SER A 86 -15.04 -15.02 3.63
N GLU A 87 -14.01 -15.27 4.43
CA GLU A 87 -13.42 -14.23 5.29
C GLU A 87 -12.72 -13.13 4.48
N ILE A 88 -12.11 -13.49 3.34
CA ILE A 88 -11.47 -12.54 2.42
C ILE A 88 -12.55 -11.70 1.72
N ALA A 89 -13.61 -12.34 1.24
CA ALA A 89 -14.76 -11.66 0.64
C ALA A 89 -15.45 -10.70 1.64
N GLU A 90 -15.66 -11.13 2.89
CA GLU A 90 -16.22 -10.27 3.94
C GLU A 90 -15.33 -9.05 4.22
N LEU A 91 -14.01 -9.20 4.19
CA LEU A 91 -13.09 -8.06 4.36
C LEU A 91 -13.24 -7.07 3.21
N LYS A 92 -13.37 -7.55 1.96
CA LYS A 92 -13.59 -6.69 0.79
C LYS A 92 -14.86 -5.87 0.96
N THR A 93 -15.97 -6.53 1.29
CA THR A 93 -17.25 -5.87 1.58
C THR A 93 -17.13 -4.86 2.72
N LEU A 94 -16.35 -5.17 3.77
CA LEU A 94 -16.10 -4.20 4.85
C LEU A 94 -15.38 -2.95 4.34
N LEU A 95 -14.37 -3.09 3.48
CA LEU A 95 -13.65 -1.94 2.92
C LEU A 95 -14.56 -1.08 2.02
N GLU A 96 -15.35 -1.69 1.16
CA GLU A 96 -16.34 -0.99 0.32
C GLU A 96 -17.38 -0.24 1.16
N LYS A 97 -17.87 -0.87 2.24
CA LYS A 97 -18.82 -0.23 3.15
C LYS A 97 -18.21 0.89 3.98
N LEU A 98 -16.91 0.82 4.28
CA LEU A 98 -16.18 1.93 4.90
C LEU A 98 -16.01 3.10 3.93
N ASP A 99 -15.76 2.82 2.64
CA ASP A 99 -15.69 3.83 1.59
C ASP A 99 -17.04 4.55 1.44
N GLU A 100 -18.13 3.80 1.27
CA GLU A 100 -19.50 4.34 1.23
C GLU A 100 -19.81 5.23 2.44
N LEU A 101 -19.47 4.76 3.65
CA LEU A 101 -19.71 5.50 4.89
C LEU A 101 -18.99 6.86 4.91
N VAL A 102 -17.74 6.91 4.43
CA VAL A 102 -16.95 8.15 4.39
C VAL A 102 -17.47 9.10 3.31
N ILE A 103 -17.86 8.58 2.15
CA ILE A 103 -18.49 9.35 1.08
C ILE A 103 -19.83 9.94 1.54
N ASP A 104 -20.69 9.13 2.17
CA ASP A 104 -21.97 9.55 2.74
C ASP A 104 -21.79 10.65 3.79
N GLN A 105 -20.84 10.45 4.71
CA GLN A 105 -20.50 11.45 5.72
C GLN A 105 -20.07 12.76 5.05
N THR A 106 -19.26 12.71 4.00
CA THR A 106 -18.78 13.89 3.27
C THR A 106 -19.90 14.61 2.53
N CYS A 107 -20.88 13.88 1.99
CA CYS A 107 -22.06 14.45 1.34
C CYS A 107 -22.97 15.17 2.34
N ASN A 108 -23.14 14.60 3.54
CA ASN A 108 -24.06 15.11 4.54
C ASN A 108 -23.45 16.26 5.37
N GLU A 109 -22.13 16.22 5.59
CA GLU A 109 -21.42 17.19 6.43
C GLU A 109 -20.90 18.37 5.60
N LYS A 110 -21.58 19.52 5.71
CA LYS A 110 -21.26 20.73 4.94
C LYS A 110 -19.82 21.21 5.13
N THR A 111 -19.23 20.98 6.31
CA THR A 111 -17.84 21.37 6.57
C THR A 111 -16.86 20.52 5.76
N TRP A 112 -17.17 19.24 5.52
CA TRP A 112 -16.35 18.31 4.74
C TRP A 112 -16.53 18.56 3.24
N SER A 113 -17.78 18.68 2.77
CA SER A 113 -18.06 18.93 1.34
C SER A 113 -17.37 20.21 0.82
N LYS A 114 -17.29 21.26 1.65
CA LYS A 114 -16.59 22.52 1.34
C LYS A 114 -15.08 22.36 1.11
N LEU A 115 -14.45 21.33 1.68
CA LEU A 115 -13.03 21.03 1.45
C LEU A 115 -12.79 20.43 0.06
N ILE A 116 -13.82 19.83 -0.54
CA ILE A 116 -13.79 19.31 -1.91
C ILE A 116 -14.12 20.43 -2.89
N ASN A 117 -15.25 21.10 -2.69
CA ASN A 117 -15.66 22.24 -3.51
C ASN A 117 -16.55 23.20 -2.70
N LYS A 118 -16.36 24.50 -2.90
CA LYS A 118 -17.06 25.57 -2.15
C LYS A 118 -18.56 25.65 -2.47
N LYS A 119 -19.01 25.10 -3.60
CA LYS A 119 -20.42 25.05 -4.03
C LYS A 119 -21.10 23.75 -3.58
N LYS A 120 -22.42 23.63 -3.78
CA LYS A 120 -23.13 22.37 -3.56
C LYS A 120 -22.55 21.32 -4.54
N VAL A 121 -22.13 20.19 -4.00
CA VAL A 121 -21.42 19.13 -4.74
C VAL A 121 -22.37 17.94 -4.89
N SER A 122 -22.41 17.34 -6.08
CA SER A 122 -23.11 16.06 -6.29
C SER A 122 -22.33 14.92 -5.62
N ARG A 123 -23.00 13.81 -5.34
CA ARG A 123 -22.35 12.59 -4.83
C ARG A 123 -21.22 12.14 -5.76
N GLU A 124 -21.45 12.16 -7.07
CA GLU A 124 -20.49 11.73 -8.10
C GLU A 124 -19.16 12.51 -8.03
N VAL A 125 -19.21 13.82 -7.79
CA VAL A 125 -17.99 14.64 -7.67
C VAL A 125 -17.26 14.34 -6.36
N ILE A 126 -18.00 14.03 -5.28
CA ILE A 126 -17.41 13.59 -4.00
C ILE A 126 -16.76 12.23 -4.17
N ASP A 127 -17.44 11.28 -4.81
CA ASP A 127 -16.94 9.94 -5.11
C ASP A 127 -15.66 10.01 -5.97
N SER A 128 -15.67 10.80 -7.05
CA SER A 128 -14.48 11.03 -7.90
C SER A 128 -13.29 11.67 -7.17
N ALA A 129 -13.54 12.41 -6.09
CA ALA A 129 -12.50 13.02 -5.26
C ALA A 129 -11.98 12.07 -4.16
N TYR A 130 -12.69 10.97 -3.91
CA TYR A 130 -12.35 9.99 -2.90
C TYR A 130 -11.27 9.03 -3.39
N THR A 131 -10.34 8.69 -2.50
CA THR A 131 -9.33 7.66 -2.73
C THR A 131 -9.83 6.35 -2.13
N HIS A 132 -10.36 5.46 -2.97
CA HIS A 132 -10.85 4.15 -2.57
C HIS A 132 -9.79 3.29 -1.88
N LEU A 133 -10.24 2.50 -0.89
CA LEU A 133 -9.36 1.60 -0.14
C LEU A 133 -8.91 0.41 -1.01
N LEU A 134 -9.82 -0.07 -1.85
CA LEU A 134 -9.55 -1.07 -2.87
C LEU A 134 -8.94 -0.41 -4.09
N LYS A 135 -7.81 -0.95 -4.53
CA LYS A 135 -7.16 -0.58 -5.77
C LYS A 135 -7.22 -1.77 -6.71
N GLN A 136 -8.00 -1.63 -7.76
CA GLN A 136 -7.95 -2.49 -8.93
C GLN A 136 -6.99 -1.85 -9.94
N LYS A 137 -6.24 -2.66 -10.68
CA LYS A 137 -5.46 -2.13 -11.81
C LYS A 137 -6.42 -2.00 -12.99
N ASP A 138 -6.46 -0.84 -13.62
CA ASP A 138 -7.25 -0.54 -14.82
C ASP A 138 -6.67 -1.20 -16.10
N ASP A 139 -6.10 -2.41 -15.99
CA ASP A 139 -5.76 -3.19 -17.19
C ASP A 139 -7.03 -3.89 -17.68
N ASP A 140 -7.27 -3.83 -18.99
CA ASP A 140 -8.46 -4.25 -19.75
C ASP A 140 -8.98 -5.69 -19.48
N GLU A 141 -8.31 -6.47 -18.65
CA GLU A 141 -8.63 -7.87 -18.39
C GLU A 141 -8.82 -8.23 -16.91
N ASN A 142 -8.80 -7.28 -15.96
CA ASN A 142 -8.95 -7.61 -14.52
C ASN A 142 -8.00 -8.74 -14.04
N LYS A 143 -6.84 -8.94 -14.70
CA LYS A 143 -5.98 -10.13 -14.50
C LYS A 143 -5.44 -10.25 -13.07
N PHE A 144 -5.41 -9.15 -12.32
CA PHE A 144 -4.83 -9.09 -10.99
C PHE A 144 -5.92 -8.86 -9.94
N PRO A 145 -5.93 -9.65 -8.85
CA PRO A 145 -6.85 -9.41 -7.73
C PRO A 145 -6.65 -8.02 -7.15
N ALA A 146 -7.75 -7.41 -6.70
CA ALA A 146 -7.70 -6.12 -6.02
C ALA A 146 -6.73 -6.14 -4.82
N LEU A 147 -6.18 -4.96 -4.51
CA LEU A 147 -5.26 -4.77 -3.40
C LEU A 147 -5.80 -3.71 -2.44
N PHE A 148 -5.47 -3.81 -1.16
CA PHE A 148 -5.61 -2.69 -0.23
C PHE A 148 -4.32 -2.46 0.55
N ASN A 149 -4.10 -1.21 0.95
CA ASN A 149 -2.84 -0.78 1.57
C ASN A 149 -3.00 -0.50 3.07
N LEU A 150 -2.08 -1.06 3.86
CA LEU A 150 -1.93 -0.78 5.29
C LEU A 150 -0.65 0.02 5.51
N LYS A 151 -0.78 1.27 5.97
CA LYS A 151 0.38 2.15 6.23
C LYS A 151 1.01 1.82 7.57
N ALA A 152 2.33 1.72 7.63
CA ALA A 152 3.03 1.50 8.89
C ALA A 152 2.63 2.54 9.94
N GLN A 153 2.45 2.09 11.19
CA GLN A 153 2.32 3.02 12.30
C GLN A 153 3.70 3.63 12.59
N VAL A 154 3.78 4.96 12.57
CA VAL A 154 4.95 5.71 12.99
C VAL A 154 4.62 6.43 14.29
N ASN A 155 5.47 6.21 15.28
CA ASN A 155 5.41 6.88 16.58
C ASN A 155 6.63 7.80 16.73
N TRP A 156 6.63 8.62 17.77
CA TRP A 156 7.71 9.52 18.10
C TRP A 156 8.14 9.30 19.54
N LYS A 157 9.45 9.27 19.78
CA LYS A 157 10.04 9.20 21.11
C LYS A 157 11.26 10.12 21.13
N ASP A 158 11.33 11.01 22.12
CA ASP A 158 12.45 11.94 22.30
C ASP A 158 12.78 12.80 21.04
N GLY A 159 11.76 13.12 20.24
CA GLY A 159 11.91 13.89 19.00
C GLY A 159 12.26 13.06 17.76
N GLU A 160 12.50 11.76 17.90
CA GLU A 160 12.84 10.87 16.80
C GLU A 160 11.66 9.94 16.41
N PRO A 161 11.42 9.73 15.11
CA PRO A 161 10.41 8.79 14.66
C PRO A 161 10.90 7.34 14.80
N TYR A 162 10.00 6.43 15.12
CA TYR A 162 10.26 4.99 15.08
C TYR A 162 9.04 4.22 14.57
N VAL A 163 9.29 3.01 14.07
CA VAL A 163 8.22 2.11 13.61
C VAL A 163 7.46 1.57 14.82
N GLY A 164 6.20 1.96 14.93
CA GLY A 164 5.28 1.48 15.96
C GLY A 164 4.57 0.16 15.61
N THR A 165 4.71 -0.32 14.37
CA THR A 165 4.19 -1.61 13.93
C THR A 165 4.95 -2.75 14.61
N LYS A 166 4.23 -3.72 15.19
CA LYS A 166 4.84 -4.94 15.74
C LYS A 166 4.74 -6.09 14.76
N VAL A 167 5.86 -6.68 14.39
CA VAL A 167 5.89 -7.83 13.48
C VAL A 167 6.25 -9.09 14.26
N TYR A 168 5.59 -10.19 13.92
CA TYR A 168 5.79 -11.49 14.54
C TYR A 168 6.03 -12.56 13.48
N ASN A 169 6.88 -13.53 13.78
CA ASN A 169 7.03 -14.73 12.96
C ASN A 169 5.91 -15.76 13.25
N THR A 170 6.02 -16.95 12.67
CA THR A 170 5.08 -18.06 12.87
C THR A 170 4.99 -18.52 14.33
N ASN A 171 6.10 -18.44 15.06
CA ASN A 171 6.26 -18.82 16.47
C ASN A 171 5.78 -17.73 17.46
N LYS A 172 5.29 -16.59 16.96
CA LYS A 172 4.91 -15.40 17.75
C LYS A 172 6.08 -14.70 18.43
N GLU A 173 7.30 -14.92 17.95
CA GLU A 173 8.48 -14.16 18.35
C GLU A 173 8.48 -12.82 17.62
N VAL A 174 8.91 -11.77 18.31
CA VAL A 174 8.95 -10.41 17.76
C VAL A 174 10.10 -10.31 16.76
N LEU A 175 9.81 -9.82 15.56
CA LEU A 175 10.82 -9.42 14.59
C LEU A 175 11.03 -7.91 14.73
N GLU A 176 12.27 -7.50 15.01
CA GLU A 176 12.61 -6.08 15.13
C GLU A 176 12.51 -5.40 13.78
N ILE A 177 11.69 -4.35 13.69
CA ILE A 177 11.44 -3.61 12.47
C ILE A 177 11.78 -2.13 12.67
N ASN A 178 12.46 -1.57 11.69
CA ASN A 178 12.82 -0.15 11.62
C ASN A 178 12.66 0.36 10.18
N PHE A 179 13.11 1.59 9.90
CA PHE A 179 12.98 2.20 8.56
C PHE A 179 14.03 1.69 7.55
N GLU A 180 14.97 0.87 7.96
CA GLU A 180 16.05 0.33 7.12
C GLU A 180 15.76 -1.13 6.74
N ASN A 181 15.27 -1.94 7.67
CA ASN A 181 15.07 -3.39 7.49
C ASN A 181 13.63 -3.80 7.18
N TYR A 182 12.69 -2.85 6.99
CA TYR A 182 11.27 -3.18 6.81
C TYR A 182 11.00 -4.15 5.66
N GLY A 183 11.79 -4.08 4.58
CA GLY A 183 11.64 -4.96 3.41
C GLY A 183 12.07 -6.39 3.68
N GLU A 184 13.03 -6.61 4.59
CA GLU A 184 13.49 -7.94 5.01
C GLU A 184 12.50 -8.56 5.99
N VAL A 185 11.98 -7.77 6.93
CA VAL A 185 11.04 -8.22 7.96
C VAL A 185 9.64 -8.48 7.40
N LEU A 186 9.24 -7.73 6.37
CA LEU A 186 7.96 -7.86 5.66
C LEU A 186 8.23 -8.12 4.17
N PRO A 187 8.75 -9.31 3.84
CA PRO A 187 9.22 -9.62 2.50
C PRO A 187 8.08 -9.71 1.49
N LYS A 188 8.42 -9.64 0.21
CA LYS A 188 7.49 -9.88 -0.90
C LYS A 188 7.05 -11.34 -0.97
N LEU A 189 5.95 -11.58 -1.69
CA LEU A 189 5.40 -12.91 -1.98
C LEU A 189 5.13 -13.76 -0.72
N THR A 190 4.77 -13.13 0.39
CA THR A 190 4.52 -13.81 1.67
C THR A 190 3.05 -13.76 2.04
N ASP A 191 2.59 -14.70 2.85
CA ASP A 191 1.28 -14.57 3.46
C ASP A 191 1.38 -13.84 4.80
N MET A 192 0.35 -13.08 5.12
CA MET A 192 0.30 -12.29 6.35
C MET A 192 -1.08 -12.35 7.02
N LYS A 193 -1.08 -12.27 8.35
CA LYS A 193 -2.26 -11.90 9.13
C LYS A 193 -1.98 -10.57 9.82
N CYS A 194 -2.85 -9.60 9.63
CA CYS A 194 -2.63 -8.24 10.11
C CYS A 194 -3.70 -7.83 11.12
N VAL A 195 -3.31 -6.98 12.06
CA VAL A 195 -4.23 -6.12 12.82
C VAL A 195 -4.01 -4.70 12.30
N PHE A 196 -5.07 -4.10 11.77
CA PHE A 196 -5.03 -2.72 11.31
C PHE A 196 -6.01 -1.83 12.08
N GLN A 197 -5.66 -0.55 12.18
CA GLN A 197 -6.53 0.49 12.72
C GLN A 197 -7.24 1.22 11.59
N VAL A 198 -8.56 1.36 11.67
CA VAL A 198 -9.29 2.37 10.88
C VAL A 198 -9.04 3.73 11.54
N ALA A 199 -8.09 4.50 11.01
CA ALA A 199 -7.45 5.55 11.77
C ALA A 199 -8.09 6.94 11.59
N SER A 200 -8.15 7.43 10.35
CA SER A 200 -8.58 8.80 10.08
C SER A 200 -8.95 9.02 8.62
N VAL A 201 -9.89 9.93 8.38
CA VAL A 201 -10.16 10.52 7.07
C VAL A 201 -9.25 11.73 6.89
N TRP A 202 -8.50 11.80 5.78
CA TRP A 202 -7.64 12.93 5.44
C TRP A 202 -8.24 13.72 4.29
N PHE A 203 -8.01 15.04 4.25
CA PHE A 203 -8.41 15.93 3.16
C PHE A 203 -7.19 16.77 2.74
N ILE A 204 -6.77 16.64 1.47
CA ILE A 204 -5.61 17.33 0.91
C ILE A 204 -5.92 17.65 -0.55
N ASN A 205 -5.70 18.90 -0.97
CA ASN A 205 -5.84 19.33 -2.38
C ASN A 205 -7.17 18.90 -3.04
N LYS A 206 -8.29 19.09 -2.33
CA LYS A 206 -9.66 18.69 -2.76
C LYS A 206 -9.87 17.18 -2.96
N LYS A 207 -8.87 16.35 -2.63
CA LYS A 207 -9.01 14.89 -2.53
C LYS A 207 -9.10 14.49 -1.06
N PHE A 208 -9.65 13.31 -0.82
CA PHE A 208 -9.77 12.77 0.52
C PHE A 208 -9.77 11.25 0.51
N GLY A 209 -9.59 10.63 1.66
CA GLY A 209 -9.54 9.18 1.75
C GLY A 209 -9.48 8.68 3.19
N LEU A 210 -9.75 7.39 3.37
CA LEU A 210 -9.58 6.73 4.66
C LEU A 210 -8.16 6.19 4.82
N THR A 211 -7.55 6.40 5.98
CA THR A 211 -6.24 5.82 6.33
C THR A 211 -6.42 4.59 7.20
N LEU A 212 -5.90 3.46 6.72
CA LEU A 212 -5.71 2.25 7.50
C LEU A 212 -4.24 2.16 7.95
N LYS A 213 -4.03 1.96 9.25
CA LYS A 213 -2.68 1.81 9.82
C LYS A 213 -2.41 0.35 10.19
N LEU A 214 -1.30 -0.20 9.75
CA LEU A 214 -0.78 -1.47 10.23
C LEU A 214 -0.30 -1.32 11.67
N VAL A 215 -0.84 -2.13 12.57
CA VAL A 215 -0.51 -2.11 14.01
C VAL A 215 0.28 -3.34 14.38
N GLN A 216 -0.17 -4.51 13.92
CA GLN A 216 0.52 -5.78 14.08
C GLN A 216 0.49 -6.57 12.78
N ALA A 217 1.54 -7.31 12.51
CA ALA A 217 1.59 -8.28 11.42
C ALA A 217 2.18 -9.60 11.93
N LYS A 218 1.59 -10.71 11.51
CA LYS A 218 2.19 -12.04 11.59
C LYS A 218 2.56 -12.48 10.18
N VAL A 219 3.84 -12.68 9.94
CA VAL A 219 4.40 -13.08 8.64
C VAL A 219 4.51 -14.61 8.60
N PHE A 220 4.09 -15.20 7.50
CA PHE A 220 4.23 -16.63 7.23
C PHE A 220 5.26 -16.77 6.11
N PRO A 221 6.49 -17.23 6.42
CA PRO A 221 7.53 -17.35 5.42
C PRO A 221 7.01 -18.16 4.24
N SER A 222 7.26 -17.65 3.04
CA SER A 222 6.83 -18.28 1.80
C SER A 222 7.63 -19.55 1.60
N ASN A 223 6.97 -20.67 1.35
CA ASN A 223 7.62 -21.90 0.88
C ASN A 223 8.02 -21.81 -0.61
N MET A 224 8.04 -20.60 -1.20
CA MET A 224 8.66 -20.35 -2.49
C MET A 224 10.15 -20.61 -2.27
N GLY A 225 10.54 -21.86 -2.52
CA GLY A 225 11.78 -22.45 -2.09
C GLY A 225 12.95 -21.52 -2.37
N GLN A 226 13.82 -21.36 -1.37
CA GLN A 226 15.17 -20.93 -1.63
C GLN A 226 15.69 -21.86 -2.72
N LEU A 227 15.81 -21.34 -3.95
CA LEU A 227 16.66 -21.97 -4.94
C LEU A 227 18.02 -22.09 -4.26
N PRO A 228 18.68 -23.26 -4.26
CA PRO A 228 20.04 -23.35 -3.77
C PRO A 228 20.90 -22.32 -4.52
N ASP A 229 21.95 -21.83 -3.86
CA ASP A 229 22.83 -20.75 -4.38
C ASP A 229 23.33 -21.00 -5.81
N PHE A 230 23.38 -22.27 -6.21
CA PHE A 230 23.54 -22.72 -7.58
C PHE A 230 22.60 -23.91 -7.83
N ALA A 231 21.80 -23.82 -8.88
CA ALA A 231 20.80 -24.83 -9.29
C ALA A 231 20.77 -25.02 -10.81
N LEU A 232 21.80 -24.55 -11.50
CA LEU A 232 21.98 -24.73 -12.93
C LEU A 232 22.82 -26.00 -13.10
N ASP A 233 22.33 -27.00 -13.82
CA ASP A 233 23.12 -28.17 -14.14
C ASP A 233 24.06 -27.80 -15.30
N ASP A 234 25.37 -27.88 -15.09
CA ASP A 234 26.40 -27.70 -16.13
C ASP A 234 26.55 -28.97 -17.02
N ASP A 235 25.50 -29.79 -17.14
CA ASP A 235 25.50 -31.04 -17.92
C ASP A 235 25.27 -30.80 -19.42
N GLU A 236 25.84 -29.73 -19.98
CA GLU A 236 26.15 -29.66 -21.39
C GLU A 236 27.64 -29.95 -21.52
N ALA A 237 27.92 -31.23 -21.78
CA ALA A 237 29.27 -31.78 -21.94
C ALA A 237 30.20 -30.77 -22.59
N GLU A 238 31.26 -30.41 -21.86
CA GLU A 238 32.40 -29.66 -22.38
C GLU A 238 33.02 -30.45 -23.54
N GLU A 239 32.49 -30.29 -24.77
CA GLU A 239 33.26 -30.59 -25.96
C GLU A 239 34.35 -29.52 -26.07
N GLU A 240 35.56 -29.93 -25.73
CA GLU A 240 36.76 -29.14 -25.87
C GLU A 240 36.88 -28.54 -27.28
N VAL A 241 36.81 -27.21 -27.40
CA VAL A 241 37.33 -26.50 -28.58
C VAL A 241 38.59 -25.76 -28.18
N SER A 242 39.68 -26.53 -28.05
CA SER A 242 41.02 -25.97 -28.00
C SER A 242 41.53 -25.68 -29.43
N LYS A 243 42.07 -24.46 -29.60
CA LYS A 243 42.83 -23.90 -30.75
C LYS A 243 42.00 -23.16 -31.82
N VAL A 244 41.96 -21.82 -31.74
CA VAL A 244 42.59 -20.89 -32.72
C VAL A 244 42.81 -19.53 -32.03
N VAL A 245 44.00 -19.30 -31.48
CA VAL A 245 44.50 -17.93 -31.24
C VAL A 245 45.54 -17.68 -32.31
N LYS A 246 45.16 -16.96 -33.37
CA LYS A 246 46.00 -16.01 -34.13
C LYS A 246 45.29 -15.54 -35.40
N LYS A 247 45.17 -14.21 -35.49
CA LYS A 247 45.18 -13.38 -36.70
C LYS A 247 43.79 -13.01 -37.26
N THR A 248 43.70 -11.72 -37.62
CA THR A 248 42.65 -10.92 -38.27
C THR A 248 41.66 -10.28 -37.27
N GLU A 249 41.74 -9.02 -36.82
CA GLU A 249 42.40 -7.80 -37.35
C GLU A 249 42.39 -7.72 -38.88
N GLU A 250 41.20 -7.74 -39.47
CA GLU A 250 40.91 -7.00 -40.71
C GLU A 250 39.43 -7.19 -41.09
N LEU A 251 38.80 -6.08 -41.52
CA LEU A 251 37.67 -6.03 -42.45
C LEU A 251 36.30 -6.59 -42.00
N CYS A 252 35.41 -5.67 -41.62
CA CYS A 252 34.20 -5.43 -42.42
C CYS A 252 33.73 -3.99 -42.19
N LEU A 253 34.36 -3.13 -42.99
CA LEU A 253 33.95 -1.79 -43.35
C LEU A 253 32.85 -1.87 -44.42
N VAL A 254 31.85 -0.99 -44.28
CA VAL A 254 30.94 -0.38 -45.28
C VAL A 254 30.02 -1.31 -46.09
N ASP A 255 28.79 -0.94 -46.47
CA ASP A 255 28.13 0.35 -46.75
C ASP A 255 26.62 0.01 -46.99
N ASP A 256 25.60 0.86 -47.06
CA ASP A 256 25.42 2.32 -47.08
C ASP A 256 23.88 2.58 -46.99
N GLU A 257 23.53 3.85 -46.99
CA GLU A 257 22.24 4.54 -47.17
C GLU A 257 21.62 5.14 -45.89
N GLU A 258 22.28 6.22 -45.45
CA GLU A 258 21.83 7.64 -45.58
C GLU A 258 20.31 7.91 -45.77
N GLU A 259 19.70 9.01 -45.32
CA GLU A 259 20.19 10.32 -44.87
C GLU A 259 19.06 11.04 -44.11
N SER A 260 19.45 11.97 -43.24
CA SER A 260 19.00 13.38 -43.15
C SER A 260 18.62 13.85 -41.74
N GLU A 261 19.54 14.65 -41.22
CA GLU A 261 19.41 15.57 -40.09
C GLU A 261 18.60 16.80 -40.52
N ASP A 262 17.99 17.48 -39.54
CA ASP A 262 17.96 18.94 -39.52
C ASP A 262 17.73 19.41 -38.07
N GLU A 263 18.80 19.90 -37.45
CA GLU A 263 18.75 20.84 -36.31
C GLU A 263 18.67 22.26 -36.87
N GLU A 264 17.69 23.05 -36.43
CA GLU A 264 17.82 24.52 -36.43
C GLU A 264 17.81 25.02 -34.97
N SER A 265 18.96 25.56 -34.59
CA SER A 265 19.14 26.47 -33.46
C SER A 265 18.98 27.92 -33.93
N GLU A 266 18.27 28.76 -33.16
CA GLU A 266 18.58 30.19 -32.91
C GLU A 266 17.60 30.70 -31.83
N SER A 267 18.09 30.98 -30.61
CA SER A 267 18.25 32.32 -30.01
C SER A 267 16.97 33.14 -29.89
N ASP A 268 16.59 33.50 -28.65
CA ASP A 268 16.71 34.90 -28.24
C ASP A 268 16.52 35.06 -26.72
N GLU A 269 17.51 35.72 -26.13
CA GLU A 269 17.42 36.44 -24.88
C GLU A 269 16.62 37.73 -25.12
N GLU A 270 15.57 37.97 -24.34
CA GLU A 270 15.20 39.28 -23.76
C GLU A 270 14.15 39.09 -22.64
#